data_AF-A0A4Y2P4C9-F1
#
_entry.id   AF-A0A4Y2P4C9-F1
#
_cell.length_a   1.000
_cell.length_b   1.000
_cell.length_c   1.000
_cell.angle_alpha   90.00
_cell.angle_beta   90.00
_cell.angle_gamma   90.00
#
_symmetry.space_group_name_H-M   'P 1'
#
loop_
_entity.id
_entity.type
_entity.pdbx_description
1 polymer ?
#
loop_
_entity_poly.entity_id
_entity_poly.type
_entity_poly.pdbx_seq_one_letter_code
_entity_poly.pdbx_strand_id
1 'polypeptide(L)'
;MEIDPGGNCLRRFLIPAVDFRATDYVGLIDWQPCNVTPPTVLRQISSHELLKTIQDDVPMDGRDLIKFPSHTQEDERIVKLVTEASRKRVGPQNRDEFIRATLESRKKSYNRVQNRLQKLRFRNFVCFKGLINFLFAL
;
A
#
# COMPACT_ATOMS: atom_id res chain seq x y z
N MET A 1 18.36 22.47 3.08
CA MET A 1 16.92 22.53 3.39
C MET A 1 16.82 23.29 4.69
N GLU A 2 16.40 24.56 4.66
CA GLU A 2 16.07 25.29 5.89
C GLU A 2 14.83 24.65 6.50
N ILE A 3 14.91 24.31 7.79
CA ILE A 3 13.78 23.76 8.54
C ILE A 3 13.14 24.95 9.24
N ASP A 4 12.00 25.39 8.73
CA ASP A 4 11.13 26.36 9.39
C ASP A 4 10.62 25.77 10.73
N PRO A 5 10.68 26.51 11.87
CA PRO A 5 10.34 25.95 13.17
C PRO A 5 8.83 25.81 13.40
N GLY A 6 7.97 26.27 12.48
CA GLY A 6 6.58 26.60 12.78
C GLY A 6 5.50 25.97 11.90
N GLY A 7 5.82 25.06 10.98
CA GLY A 7 4.82 24.49 10.07
C GLY A 7 5.03 23.00 9.83
N ASN A 8 3.92 22.24 9.79
CA ASN A 8 3.88 20.82 9.42
C ASN A 8 4.50 20.60 8.03
N CYS A 9 5.83 20.42 7.99
CA CYS A 9 6.57 20.22 6.76
C CYS A 9 6.45 18.75 6.36
N LEU A 10 5.40 18.42 5.61
CA LEU A 10 5.31 17.12 4.96
C LEU A 10 6.57 16.91 4.11
N ARG A 11 7.29 15.82 4.34
CA ARG A 11 8.49 15.49 3.56
C ARG A 11 8.07 15.31 2.10
N ARG A 12 8.47 16.24 1.23
CA ARG A 12 8.21 16.15 -0.20
C ARG A 12 9.07 15.02 -0.79
N PHE A 13 8.43 13.96 -1.26
CA PHE A 13 9.13 12.91 -1.99
C PHE A 13 9.61 13.45 -3.34
N LEU A 14 10.92 13.39 -3.58
CA LEU A 14 11.53 13.72 -4.86
C LEU A 14 11.84 12.41 -5.57
N ILE A 15 11.33 12.24 -6.79
CA ILE A 15 11.64 11.08 -7.62
C ILE A 15 13.09 11.27 -8.12
N PRO A 16 14.04 10.40 -7.75
CA PRO A 16 15.40 10.51 -8.24
C PRO A 16 15.47 10.19 -9.74
N ALA A 17 16.40 10.81 -10.44
CA ALA A 17 16.73 10.41 -11.80
C ALA A 17 17.38 9.02 -11.78
N VAL A 18 16.90 8.11 -12.64
CA VAL A 18 17.38 6.73 -12.74
C VAL A 18 18.18 6.57 -14.02
N ASP A 19 19.42 6.08 -13.92
CA ASP A 19 20.27 5.77 -15.07
C ASP A 19 20.11 4.30 -15.50
N PHE A 20 19.33 4.06 -16.55
CA PHE A 20 19.13 2.72 -17.12
C PHE A 20 20.38 2.13 -17.79
N ARG A 21 21.44 2.91 -17.98
CA ARG A 21 22.71 2.45 -18.53
C ARG A 21 23.69 2.00 -17.45
N ALA A 22 23.32 2.15 -16.17
CA ALA A 22 24.15 1.74 -15.05
C ALA A 22 24.49 0.24 -15.13
N THR A 23 25.77 -0.07 -14.98
CA THR A 23 26.28 -1.45 -14.94
C THR A 23 26.19 -2.06 -13.54
N ASP A 24 26.04 -1.23 -12.52
CA ASP A 24 25.89 -1.62 -11.13
C ASP A 24 24.72 -0.88 -10.46
N TYR A 25 24.29 -1.38 -9.30
CA TYR A 25 23.18 -0.79 -8.55
C TYR A 25 23.53 0.55 -7.89
N VAL A 26 24.82 0.84 -7.70
CA VAL A 26 25.28 2.08 -7.03
C VAL A 26 25.10 3.27 -7.96
N GLY A 27 25.39 3.10 -9.25
CA GLY A 27 25.23 4.11 -10.30
C GLY A 27 23.81 4.24 -10.86
N LEU A 28 22.87 3.40 -10.43
CA LEU A 28 21.47 3.45 -10.89
C LEU A 28 20.78 4.77 -10.52
N ILE A 29 21.18 5.40 -9.42
CA ILE A 29 20.64 6.67 -8.93
C ILE A 29 21.82 7.60 -8.63
N ASP A 30 21.75 8.85 -9.09
CA ASP A 30 22.72 9.87 -8.67
C ASP A 30 22.43 10.30 -7.23
N TRP A 31 23.30 9.86 -6.32
CA TRP A 31 23.21 10.15 -4.89
C TRP A 31 23.82 11.52 -4.51
N GLN A 32 24.59 12.17 -5.39
CA GLN A 32 25.22 13.47 -5.07
C GLN A 32 24.23 14.60 -4.74
N PRO A 33 23.13 14.80 -5.49
CA PRO A 33 22.14 15.84 -5.16
C PRO A 33 21.25 15.48 -3.96
N CYS A 34 21.33 14.25 -3.44
CA CYS A 34 20.55 13.82 -2.28
C CYS A 34 21.15 14.36 -0.99
N ASN A 35 20.55 15.41 -0.41
CA ASN A 35 20.80 15.77 0.98
C ASN A 35 20.32 14.64 1.89
N VAL A 36 21.26 13.82 2.37
CA VAL A 36 20.98 12.74 3.32
C VAL A 36 20.66 13.35 4.67
N THR A 37 19.37 13.46 4.98
CA THR A 37 18.93 13.84 6.33
C THR A 37 19.13 12.63 7.24
N PRO A 38 19.87 12.76 8.36
CA PRO A 38 20.05 11.65 9.29
C PRO A 38 18.67 11.20 9.82
N PRO A 39 18.44 9.88 9.93
CA PRO A 39 17.21 9.36 10.52
C PRO A 39 17.03 9.92 11.93
N THR A 40 15.78 10.12 12.35
CA THR A 40 15.44 10.71 13.66
C THR A 40 16.14 10.01 14.83
N VAL A 41 16.35 8.71 14.69
CA VAL A 41 17.07 7.83 15.63
C VAL A 41 18.52 8.25 15.84
N LEU A 42 19.17 8.75 14.78
CA LEU A 42 20.55 9.22 14.80
C LEU A 42 20.65 10.73 15.06
N ARG A 43 19.52 11.44 15.20
CA ARG A 43 19.53 12.90 15.44
C ARG A 43 20.11 13.27 16.81
N GLN A 44 20.03 12.34 17.77
CA GLN A 44 20.54 12.51 19.13
C GLN A 44 21.99 12.06 19.30
N ILE A 45 22.57 11.42 18.29
CA ILE A 45 23.94 10.89 18.33
C ILE A 45 24.79 11.66 17.32
N SER A 46 25.95 12.12 17.76
CA SER A 46 26.87 12.82 16.87
C SER A 46 27.61 11.85 15.95
N SER A 47 28.05 12.34 14.77
CA SER A 47 28.83 11.51 13.83
C SER A 47 30.14 11.00 14.43
N HIS A 48 30.76 11.77 15.35
CA HIS A 48 32.01 11.35 16.00
C HIS A 48 31.78 10.21 17.00
N GLU A 49 30.68 10.24 17.75
CA GLU A 49 30.30 9.13 18.64
C GLU A 49 29.97 7.87 17.84
N LEU A 50 29.30 8.02 16.69
CA LEU A 50 29.00 6.91 15.79
C LEU A 50 30.28 6.26 15.25
N LEU A 51 31.22 7.07 14.76
CA LEU A 51 32.51 6.57 14.28
C LEU A 51 33.29 5.85 15.39
N LYS A 52 33.23 6.38 16.62
CA LYS A 52 33.85 5.74 17.78
C LYS A 52 33.20 4.40 18.11
N THR A 53 31.87 4.29 18.08
CA THR A 53 31.19 3.00 18.31
C THR A 53 31.53 1.93 17.26
N ILE A 54 31.73 2.33 16.01
CA ILE A 54 32.12 1.41 14.92
C ILE A 54 33.56 0.92 15.13
N GLN A 55 34.45 1.79 15.61
CA GLN A 55 35.86 1.44 15.86
C GLN A 55 36.05 0.61 17.12
N ASP A 56 35.30 0.91 18.19
CA ASP A 56 35.45 0.27 19.49
C ASP A 56 34.65 -1.05 19.61
N ASP A 57 33.87 -1.41 18.58
CA ASP A 57 32.97 -2.59 18.52
C ASP A 57 32.03 -2.71 19.74
N VAL A 58 31.70 -1.56 20.35
CA VAL A 58 30.90 -1.46 21.57
C VAL A 58 29.43 -1.64 21.23
N PRO A 59 28.72 -2.59 21.89
CA PRO A 59 27.29 -2.75 21.72
C PRO A 59 26.54 -1.43 21.95
N MET A 60 25.70 -1.09 20.99
CA MET A 60 24.90 0.14 21.02
C MET A 60 23.64 0.01 21.89
N ASP A 61 23.50 -1.13 22.58
CA ASP A 61 22.33 -1.55 23.36
C ASP A 61 22.11 -0.74 24.65
N GLY A 62 23.15 -0.05 25.14
CA GLY A 62 23.11 0.82 26.32
C GLY A 62 22.96 2.32 26.04
N ARG A 63 22.84 2.75 24.78
CA ARG A 63 22.63 4.17 24.43
C ARG A 63 21.12 4.47 24.34
N ASP A 64 20.71 5.70 24.66
CA ASP A 64 19.31 6.20 24.62
C ASP A 64 18.71 6.27 23.20
N LEU A 65 19.04 5.31 22.33
CA LEU A 65 18.34 5.11 21.07
C LEU A 65 16.88 4.81 21.37
N ILE A 66 15.99 5.45 20.62
CA ILE A 66 14.57 5.11 20.64
C ILE A 66 14.46 3.61 20.36
N LYS A 67 14.11 2.84 21.39
CA LYS A 67 13.85 1.41 21.24
C LYS A 67 12.57 1.27 20.45
N PHE A 68 12.71 1.01 19.15
CA PHE A 68 11.56 0.54 18.38
C PHE A 68 11.12 -0.78 18.99
N PRO A 69 9.82 -1.01 19.16
CA PRO A 69 9.31 -2.36 19.39
C PRO A 69 9.55 -3.15 18.11
N SER A 70 10.79 -3.60 17.92
CA SER A 70 11.16 -4.55 16.89
C SER A 70 10.71 -5.91 17.39
N HIS A 71 9.68 -6.45 16.74
CA HIS A 71 9.01 -7.71 17.04
C HIS A 71 7.92 -7.64 18.11
N THR A 72 6.76 -7.11 17.71
CA THR A 72 5.53 -7.34 18.46
C THR A 72 4.90 -8.67 18.04
N GLN A 73 4.16 -9.30 18.96
CA GLN A 73 3.39 -10.52 18.66
C GLN A 73 2.38 -10.30 17.52
N GLU A 74 1.94 -9.06 17.30
CA GLU A 74 1.07 -8.69 16.20
C GLU A 74 1.79 -8.82 14.85
N ASP A 75 3.03 -8.35 14.75
CA ASP A 75 3.84 -8.47 13.53
C ASP A 75 4.03 -9.94 13.14
N GLU A 76 4.33 -10.81 14.11
CA GLU A 76 4.46 -12.26 13.88
C GLU A 76 3.16 -12.88 13.35
N ARG A 77 2.02 -12.49 13.94
CA ARG A 77 0.70 -12.96 13.51
C ARG A 77 0.37 -12.49 12.09
N ILE A 78 0.71 -11.24 11.75
CA ILE A 78 0.50 -10.69 10.41
C ILE A 78 1.37 -11.43 9.39
N VAL A 79 2.66 -11.61 9.67
CA VAL A 79 3.57 -12.34 8.77
C VAL A 79 3.08 -13.77 8.56
N LYS A 80 2.63 -14.45 9.62
CA LYS A 80 2.05 -15.80 9.53
C LYS A 80 0.80 -15.81 8.64
N LEU A 81 -0.14 -14.89 8.87
CA LEU A 81 -1.36 -14.79 8.06
C LEU A 81 -1.05 -14.54 6.57
N VAL A 82 -0.15 -13.60 6.28
CA VAL A 82 0.28 -13.29 4.92
C VAL A 82 0.93 -14.51 4.27
N THR A 83 1.77 -15.23 5.01
CA THR A 83 2.44 -16.43 4.52
C THR A 83 1.45 -17.55 4.23
N GLU A 84 0.51 -17.83 5.14
CA GLU A 84 -0.53 -18.84 4.96
C GLU A 84 -1.45 -18.51 3.78
N ALA A 85 -1.86 -17.25 3.65
CA ALA A 85 -2.67 -16.78 2.52
C ALA A 85 -1.91 -16.88 1.19
N SER A 86 -0.62 -16.53 1.19
CA SER A 86 0.23 -16.58 -0.01
C SER A 86 0.48 -18.02 -0.44
N ARG A 87 0.76 -18.93 0.50
CA ARG A 87 0.98 -20.37 0.23
C ARG A 87 -0.17 -20.98 -0.56
N LYS A 88 -1.42 -20.62 -0.25
CA LYS A 88 -2.62 -21.07 -0.98
C LYS A 88 -2.69 -20.59 -2.43
N ARG A 89 -1.89 -19.58 -2.81
CA ARG A 89 -1.82 -18.99 -4.16
C ARG A 89 -0.50 -19.28 -4.88
N VAL A 90 0.41 -20.05 -4.28
CA VAL A 90 1.63 -20.49 -4.94
C VAL A 90 1.31 -21.68 -5.85
N GLY A 91 1.91 -21.72 -7.04
CA GLY A 91 1.70 -22.76 -8.04
C GLY A 91 0.78 -22.32 -9.19
N PRO A 92 1.03 -22.74 -10.44
CA PRO A 92 0.24 -22.35 -11.61
C PRO A 92 -1.26 -22.66 -11.45
N GLN A 93 -1.59 -23.87 -10.97
CA GLN A 93 -2.98 -24.35 -10.85
C GLN A 93 -3.79 -23.51 -9.85
N ASN A 94 -3.24 -23.28 -8.67
CA ASN A 94 -3.89 -22.49 -7.61
C ASN A 94 -4.14 -21.04 -8.06
N ARG A 95 -3.23 -20.48 -8.85
CA ARG A 95 -3.38 -19.13 -9.42
C ARG A 95 -4.50 -19.09 -10.45
N ASP A 96 -4.51 -20.05 -11.37
CA ASP A 96 -5.52 -20.11 -12.44
C ASP A 96 -6.92 -20.30 -11.88
N GLU A 97 -7.09 -21.19 -10.89
CA GLU A 97 -8.35 -21.37 -10.19
C GLU A 97 -8.81 -20.10 -9.48
N PHE A 98 -7.90 -19.43 -8.76
CA PHE A 98 -8.20 -18.18 -8.07
C PHE A 98 -8.63 -17.07 -9.05
N ILE A 99 -7.93 -16.93 -10.17
CA ILE A 99 -8.26 -15.94 -11.22
C ILE A 99 -9.62 -16.26 -11.82
N ARG A 100 -9.87 -17.52 -12.19
CA ARG A 100 -11.15 -17.95 -12.79
C ARG A 100 -12.32 -17.72 -11.83
N ALA A 101 -12.18 -18.12 -10.57
CA ALA A 101 -13.21 -17.89 -9.55
C ALA A 101 -13.49 -16.39 -9.34
N THR A 102 -12.44 -15.56 -9.35
CA THR A 102 -12.58 -14.10 -9.22
C THR A 102 -13.33 -13.50 -10.41
N LEU A 103 -13.01 -13.93 -11.64
CA LEU A 103 -13.68 -13.46 -12.86
C LEU A 103 -15.16 -13.87 -12.88
N GLU A 104 -15.49 -15.11 -12.52
CA GLU A 104 -16.88 -15.57 -12.46
C GLU A 104 -17.69 -14.82 -11.38
N SER A 105 -17.08 -14.56 -10.22
CA SER A 105 -17.71 -13.76 -9.17
C SER A 105 -18.05 -12.34 -9.66
N ARG A 106 -17.11 -11.68 -10.37
CA ARG A 106 -17.32 -10.35 -10.96
C ARG A 106 -18.43 -10.36 -12.01
N LYS A 107 -18.44 -11.35 -12.90
CA LYS A 107 -19.48 -11.55 -13.91
C LYS A 107 -20.85 -11.72 -13.28
N LYS A 108 -20.96 -12.56 -12.24
CA LYS A 108 -22.20 -12.77 -11.48
C LYS A 108 -22.70 -11.48 -10.83
N SER A 109 -21.79 -10.67 -10.29
CA SER A 109 -22.13 -9.36 -9.71
C SER A 109 -22.70 -8.40 -10.77
N TYR A 110 -22.03 -8.28 -11.92
CA TYR A 110 -22.51 -7.47 -13.04
C TYR A 110 -23.90 -7.92 -13.51
N ASN A 111 -24.08 -9.22 -13.76
CA ASN A 111 -25.36 -9.78 -14.19
C ASN A 111 -26.47 -9.54 -13.15
N ARG A 112 -26.15 -9.62 -11.85
CA ARG A 112 -27.11 -9.31 -10.78
C ARG A 112 -27.58 -7.86 -10.86
N VAL A 113 -26.66 -6.91 -11.09
CA VAL A 113 -26.99 -5.49 -11.25
C VAL A 113 -27.86 -5.28 -12.50
N GLN A 114 -27.47 -5.85 -13.64
CA GLN A 114 -28.24 -5.74 -14.89
C GLN A 114 -29.66 -6.31 -14.75
N ASN A 115 -29.81 -7.49 -14.14
CA ASN A 115 -31.12 -8.10 -13.90
C ASN A 115 -32.00 -7.25 -12.97
N ARG A 116 -31.42 -6.56 -11.98
CA ARG A 116 -32.15 -5.62 -11.12
C ARG A 116 -32.64 -4.41 -11.90
N LEU A 117 -31.79 -3.84 -12.76
CA LEU A 117 -32.15 -2.70 -13.61
C LEU A 117 -33.26 -3.06 -14.62
N GLN A 118 -33.17 -4.24 -15.26
CA GLN A 118 -34.23 -4.72 -16.16
C GLN A 118 -35.56 -4.92 -15.43
N LYS A 119 -35.54 -5.53 -14.23
CA LYS A 119 -36.75 -5.68 -13.41
C LYS A 119 -37.36 -4.34 -13.01
N LEU A 120 -36.54 -3.35 -12.63
CA LEU A 120 -37.01 -2.00 -12.32
C LEU A 120 -37.62 -1.31 -13.54
N ARG A 121 -36.97 -1.42 -14.71
CA ARG A 121 -37.49 -0.86 -15.97
C ARG A 121 -38.84 -1.49 -16.35
N PHE A 122 -38.96 -2.81 -16.25
CA PHE A 122 -40.21 -3.51 -16.53
C PHE A 122 -41.32 -3.11 -15.56
N ARG A 123 -41.01 -3.04 -14.25
CA ARG A 123 -41.97 -2.59 -13.24
C ARG A 123 -42.45 -1.16 -13.50
N ASN A 124 -41.54 -0.25 -13.84
CA ASN A 124 -41.87 1.13 -14.17
C ASN A 124 -42.75 1.22 -15.44
N PHE A 125 -42.48 0.39 -16.46
CA PHE A 125 -43.29 0.33 -17.66
C PHE A 125 -44.73 -0.14 -17.36
N VAL A 126 -44.88 -1.21 -16.57
CA VAL A 126 -46.20 -1.72 -16.16
C VAL A 126 -46.97 -0.69 -15.34
N CYS A 127 -46.32 -0.05 -14.36
CA CYS A 127 -46.93 1.03 -13.57
C CYS A 127 -47.36 2.22 -14.43
N PHE A 128 -46.52 2.66 -15.36
CA PHE A 128 -46.83 3.77 -16.26
C PHE A 128 -48.01 3.45 -17.19
N LYS A 129 -48.07 2.22 -17.74
CA LYS A 129 -49.18 1.77 -18.58
C LYS A 129 -50.49 1.71 -17.77
N GLY A 130 -50.44 1.25 -16.52
CA GLY A 130 -51.58 1.24 -15.60
C GLY A 130 -52.09 2.64 -15.26
N LEU A 131 -51.18 3.59 -15.01
CA LEU A 131 -51.51 5.01 -14.77
C LEU A 131 -52.20 5.64 -15.98
N ILE A 132 -51.70 5.40 -17.20
CA ILE A 132 -52.34 5.89 -18.42
C ILE A 132 -53.75 5.33 -18.55
N ASN A 133 -53.92 4.01 -18.39
CA ASN A 133 -55.24 3.39 -18.52
C ASN A 133 -56.24 3.91 -17.47
N PHE A 134 -55.77 4.22 -16.25
CA PHE A 134 -56.59 4.82 -15.21
C PHE A 134 -57.03 6.25 -15.55
N LEU A 135 -56.12 7.06 -16.11
CA LEU A 135 -56.42 8.44 -16.55
C LEU A 135 -57.43 8.50 -17.70
N PHE A 136 -57.44 7.50 -18.60
CA PHE A 136 -58.42 7.42 -19.69
C PHE A 136 -59.78 6.82 -19.26
N ALA A 137 -59.89 6.29 -18.04
CA ALA A 137 -61.12 5.71 -17.51
C ALA A 137 -61.92 6.67 -16.59
N LEU A 138 -61.41 7.89 -16.38
CA LEU A 138 -62.08 9.00 -15.69
C LEU A 138 -62.66 9.98 -16.72
#